data_AF-A0A8J9T2K9-F1
#
_entry.id   AF-A0A8J9T2K9-F1
#
_cell.length_a   1.000
_cell.length_b   1.000
_cell.length_c   1.000
_cell.angle_alpha   90.00
_cell.angle_beta   90.00
_cell.angle_gamma   90.00
#
_symmetry.space_group_name_H-M   'P 1'
#
loop_
_entity.id
_entity.type
_entity.pdbx_description
1 polymer ?
#
loop_
_entity_poly.entity_id
_entity_poly.type
_entity_poly.pdbx_seq_one_letter_code
_entity_poly.pdbx_strand_id
1 'polypeptide(L)'
;PRFRNNVWYSWLTTCIGQSGAAWIKWGQWSSTRNDMFPDAFCEQLATLHAAAPAHKWKFSEQTLESSLGIAPGSLLQVFDEIDPVPLASGSIAQIHKAVLDGKSMAVKIRHPNVAALIDMDFRLMKAAATLLDAIPALSWLRIRESVEQFSHTMAAQAYLHVEAHHLEVLNYNFRSWPHVRFPHPFYASSAVIMETFEQGQICTEIFDMYDD
;
A
#
# COMPACT_ATOMS: atom_id res chain seq x y z
N PRO A 1 -14.16 -1.45 -31.28
CA PRO A 1 -14.71 -1.31 -29.91
C PRO A 1 -13.69 -1.58 -28.80
N ARG A 2 -13.04 -2.77 -28.77
CA ARG A 2 -11.98 -3.12 -27.80
C ARG A 2 -10.75 -2.19 -27.84
N PHE A 3 -10.26 -1.84 -29.03
CA PHE A 3 -9.06 -0.99 -29.19
C PHE A 3 -9.21 0.44 -28.65
N ARG A 4 -10.39 1.08 -28.82
CA ARG A 4 -10.67 2.42 -28.24
C ARG A 4 -10.78 2.38 -26.72
N ASN A 5 -11.13 1.22 -26.15
CA ASN A 5 -11.25 1.07 -24.71
C ASN A 5 -9.89 1.01 -24.01
N ASN A 6 -8.92 0.28 -24.59
CA ASN A 6 -7.59 0.15 -23.99
C ASN A 6 -6.78 1.45 -23.95
N VAL A 7 -6.89 2.30 -24.99
CA VAL A 7 -6.19 3.60 -25.01
C VAL A 7 -6.74 4.55 -23.94
N TRP A 8 -8.06 4.57 -23.74
CA TRP A 8 -8.66 5.40 -22.70
C TRP A 8 -8.33 4.87 -21.30
N TYR A 9 -8.41 3.55 -21.07
CA TYR A 9 -8.04 2.95 -19.78
C TYR A 9 -6.58 3.20 -19.45
N SER A 10 -5.68 3.10 -20.43
CA SER A 10 -4.26 3.43 -20.24
C SER A 10 -4.05 4.89 -19.87
N TRP A 11 -4.70 5.82 -20.58
CA TRP A 11 -4.65 7.25 -20.23
C TRP A 11 -5.16 7.53 -18.82
N LEU A 12 -6.32 6.97 -18.45
CA LEU A 12 -6.88 7.12 -17.11
C LEU A 12 -5.94 6.55 -16.04
N THR A 13 -5.36 5.38 -16.30
CA THR A 13 -4.42 4.74 -15.39
C THR A 13 -3.18 5.59 -15.19
N THR A 14 -2.62 6.17 -16.25
CA THR A 14 -1.51 7.13 -16.13
C THR A 14 -1.91 8.34 -15.29
N CYS A 15 -3.12 8.90 -15.49
CA CYS A 15 -3.62 9.99 -14.67
C CYS A 15 -3.75 9.59 -13.18
N ILE A 16 -4.28 8.40 -12.89
CA ILE A 16 -4.41 7.86 -11.53
C ILE A 16 -3.04 7.62 -10.91
N GLY A 17 -2.07 7.08 -11.65
CA GLY A 17 -0.70 6.81 -11.19
C GLY A 17 0.09 8.08 -10.90
N GLN A 18 -0.26 9.19 -11.55
CA GLN A 18 0.26 10.52 -11.26
C GLN A 18 -0.57 11.29 -10.23
N SER A 19 -1.71 10.73 -9.82
CA SER A 19 -2.56 11.28 -8.77
C SER A 19 -2.09 10.79 -7.40
N GLY A 20 -2.48 11.48 -6.33
CA GLY A 20 -2.02 11.22 -4.95
C GLY A 20 -2.18 9.78 -4.46
N ALA A 21 -1.60 9.46 -3.30
CA ALA A 21 -1.50 8.11 -2.76
C ALA A 21 -2.85 7.37 -2.65
N ALA A 22 -3.96 8.06 -2.37
CA ALA A 22 -5.25 7.39 -2.32
C ALA A 22 -5.80 7.04 -3.71
N TRP A 23 -5.47 7.80 -4.76
CA TRP A 23 -5.84 7.46 -6.14
C TRP A 23 -5.15 6.20 -6.62
N ILE A 24 -3.84 6.10 -6.38
CA ILE A 24 -3.08 4.87 -6.65
C ILE A 24 -3.71 3.69 -5.91
N LYS A 25 -4.00 3.85 -4.62
CA LYS A 25 -4.68 2.81 -3.83
C LYS A 25 -6.08 2.47 -4.35
N TRP A 26 -6.84 3.45 -4.82
CA TRP A 26 -8.16 3.19 -5.40
C TRP A 26 -8.03 2.42 -6.70
N GLY A 27 -7.04 2.73 -7.52
CA GLY A 27 -6.70 1.94 -8.70
C GLY A 27 -6.35 0.49 -8.34
N GLN A 28 -5.47 0.30 -7.36
CA GLN A 28 -5.08 -1.02 -6.83
C GLN A 28 -6.23 -1.78 -6.18
N TRP A 29 -7.16 -1.10 -5.51
CA TRP A 29 -8.35 -1.72 -4.95
C TRP A 29 -9.34 -2.10 -6.05
N SER A 30 -9.56 -1.19 -7.00
CA SER A 30 -10.50 -1.40 -8.12
C SER A 30 -10.02 -2.49 -9.08
N SER A 31 -8.70 -2.68 -9.24
CA SER A 31 -8.14 -3.78 -10.04
C SER A 31 -8.48 -5.17 -9.48
N THR A 32 -8.84 -5.27 -8.20
CA THR A 32 -9.25 -6.54 -7.57
C THR A 32 -10.77 -6.77 -7.58
N ARG A 33 -11.55 -5.79 -8.04
CA ARG A 33 -13.02 -5.79 -8.00
C ARG A 33 -13.64 -6.02 -9.38
N ASN A 34 -13.36 -7.17 -9.99
CA ASN A 34 -14.00 -7.61 -11.24
C ASN A 34 -15.53 -7.80 -11.11
N ASP A 35 -16.05 -7.87 -9.86
CA ASP A 35 -17.48 -7.85 -9.56
C ASP A 35 -18.11 -6.45 -9.73
N MET A 36 -17.30 -5.38 -9.68
CA MET A 36 -17.74 -3.99 -9.80
C MET A 36 -17.34 -3.35 -11.13
N PHE A 37 -16.22 -3.76 -11.71
CA PHE A 37 -15.66 -3.12 -12.90
C PHE A 37 -15.34 -4.14 -14.02
N PRO A 38 -15.27 -3.70 -15.30
CA PRO A 38 -14.92 -4.60 -16.40
C PRO A 38 -13.48 -5.13 -16.30
N ASP A 39 -13.25 -6.39 -16.66
CA ASP A 39 -11.92 -7.05 -16.59
C ASP A 39 -10.80 -6.23 -17.23
N ALA A 40 -11.01 -5.69 -18.44
CA ALA A 40 -10.03 -4.88 -19.15
C ALA A 40 -9.66 -3.56 -18.43
N PHE A 41 -10.55 -3.04 -17.58
CA PHE A 41 -10.26 -1.90 -16.72
C PHE A 41 -9.43 -2.32 -15.51
N CYS A 42 -9.80 -3.44 -14.88
CA CYS A 42 -9.09 -4.00 -13.73
C CYS A 42 -7.65 -4.40 -14.09
N GLU A 43 -7.45 -5.09 -15.21
CA GLU A 43 -6.14 -5.44 -15.75
C GLU A 43 -5.25 -4.20 -15.94
N GLN A 44 -5.80 -3.13 -16.51
CA GLN A 44 -5.03 -1.91 -16.73
C GLN A 44 -4.66 -1.23 -15.40
N LEU A 45 -5.59 -1.16 -14.44
CA LEU A 45 -5.31 -0.59 -13.13
C LEU A 45 -4.32 -1.42 -12.30
N ALA A 46 -4.19 -2.73 -12.56
CA ALA A 46 -3.17 -3.56 -11.92
C ALA A 46 -1.74 -3.09 -12.24
N THR A 47 -1.54 -2.33 -13.33
CA THR A 47 -0.23 -1.71 -13.63
C THR A 47 0.17 -0.62 -12.62
N LEU A 48 -0.76 -0.15 -11.77
CA LEU A 48 -0.50 0.83 -10.70
C LEU A 48 0.18 0.24 -9.47
N HIS A 49 0.47 -1.05 -9.46
CA HIS A 49 1.29 -1.68 -8.42
C HIS A 49 2.80 -1.31 -8.52
N ALA A 50 3.17 -0.38 -9.40
CA ALA A 50 4.54 0.13 -9.54
C ALA A 50 5.07 0.81 -8.25
N ALA A 51 6.39 0.76 -8.07
CA ALA A 51 7.09 1.26 -6.88
C ALA A 51 6.83 2.77 -6.65
N ALA A 52 6.43 3.11 -5.42
CA ALA A 52 6.24 4.49 -5.02
C ALA A 52 7.58 5.19 -4.73
N PRO A 53 7.72 6.49 -4.95
CA PRO A 53 8.95 7.22 -4.64
C PRO A 53 9.29 7.12 -3.15
N ALA A 54 10.54 6.76 -2.85
CA ALA A 54 11.05 6.69 -1.47
C ALA A 54 11.35 8.09 -0.90
N HIS A 55 11.12 8.26 0.39
CA HIS A 55 11.53 9.45 1.13
C HIS A 55 12.94 9.28 1.74
N LYS A 56 13.57 10.40 2.13
CA LYS A 56 14.95 10.40 2.67
C LYS A 56 15.06 9.67 4.01
N TRP A 57 16.12 8.88 4.17
CA TRP A 57 16.43 8.15 5.42
C TRP A 57 16.26 8.98 6.70
N LYS A 58 16.71 10.24 6.69
CA LYS A 58 16.60 11.13 7.87
C LYS A 58 15.18 11.23 8.45
N PHE A 59 14.15 11.18 7.60
CA PHE A 59 12.77 11.18 8.08
C PHE A 59 12.39 9.81 8.69
N SER A 60 12.82 8.73 8.05
CA SER A 60 12.64 7.36 8.55
C SER A 60 13.27 7.19 9.92
N GLU A 61 14.53 7.58 10.07
CA GLU A 61 15.29 7.57 11.30
C GLU A 61 14.56 8.32 12.43
N GLN A 62 14.20 9.58 12.20
CA GLN A 62 13.49 10.40 13.18
C GLN A 62 12.12 9.83 13.56
N THR A 63 11.38 9.29 12.58
CA THR A 63 10.06 8.69 12.81
C THR A 63 10.18 7.42 13.64
N LEU A 64 11.19 6.60 13.36
CA LEU A 64 11.46 5.37 14.09
C LEU A 64 11.90 5.66 15.53
N GLU A 65 12.83 6.59 15.72
CA GLU A 65 13.30 7.02 17.04
C GLU A 65 12.17 7.61 17.90
N SER A 66 11.37 8.50 17.32
CA SER A 66 10.21 9.09 17.99
C SER A 66 9.15 8.04 18.32
N SER A 67 8.95 7.06 17.44
CA SER A 67 8.01 5.96 17.67
C SER A 67 8.48 5.09 18.83
N LEU A 68 9.77 4.73 18.87
CA LEU A 68 10.37 3.92 19.93
C LEU A 68 10.57 4.68 21.25
N GLY A 69 10.42 6.00 21.26
CA GLY A 69 10.63 6.85 22.44
C GLY A 69 12.10 6.97 22.86
N ILE A 70 13.03 6.83 21.91
CA ILE A 70 14.48 6.90 22.14
C ILE A 70 15.05 8.25 21.68
N ALA A 71 16.25 8.57 22.16
CA ALA A 71 16.93 9.81 21.78
C ALA A 71 17.38 9.78 20.30
N PRO A 72 17.45 10.94 19.62
CA PRO A 72 17.98 11.00 18.26
C PRO A 72 19.40 10.45 18.14
N GLY A 73 19.68 9.73 17.06
CA GLY A 73 20.94 9.02 16.81
C GLY A 73 21.13 7.74 17.63
N SER A 74 20.06 7.18 18.23
CA SER A 74 20.16 6.04 19.17
C SER A 74 19.63 4.71 18.64
N LEU A 75 19.32 4.59 17.33
CA LEU A 75 18.80 3.36 16.74
C LEU A 75 19.69 2.12 17.00
N LEU A 76 21.01 2.30 17.03
CA LEU A 76 21.97 1.21 17.31
C LEU A 76 21.94 0.71 18.77
N GLN A 77 21.16 1.33 19.65
CA GLN A 77 20.86 0.78 20.98
C GLN A 77 19.75 -0.26 20.93
N VAL A 78 18.97 -0.27 19.84
CA VAL A 78 17.85 -1.19 19.62
C VAL A 78 18.22 -2.23 18.60
N PHE A 79 18.75 -1.83 17.45
CA PHE A 79 19.08 -2.73 16.33
C PHE A 79 20.56 -3.06 16.30
N ASP A 80 20.87 -4.31 15.95
CA ASP A 80 22.23 -4.72 15.59
C ASP A 80 22.65 -4.03 14.28
N GLU A 81 21.71 -3.91 13.34
CA GLU A 81 21.89 -3.26 12.05
C GLU A 81 20.56 -2.72 11.52
N ILE A 82 20.58 -1.60 10.79
CA ILE A 82 19.45 -1.13 10.00
C ILE A 82 19.96 -0.49 8.71
N ASP A 83 19.44 -0.95 7.57
CA ASP A 83 19.84 -0.46 6.26
C ASP A 83 19.15 0.87 5.95
N PRO A 84 19.89 1.98 5.76
CA PRO A 84 19.30 3.27 5.40
C PRO A 84 18.71 3.29 3.97
N VAL A 85 19.04 2.31 3.13
CA VAL A 85 18.44 2.13 1.81
C VAL A 85 17.14 1.33 1.96
N PRO A 86 16.00 1.85 1.48
CA PRO A 86 14.76 1.11 1.54
C PRO A 86 14.82 -0.10 0.61
N LEU A 87 14.44 -1.27 1.13
CA LEU A 87 14.28 -2.50 0.36
C LEU A 87 13.13 -2.37 -0.65
N ALA A 88 12.05 -1.72 -0.25
CA ALA A 88 10.87 -1.48 -1.07
C ALA A 88 10.16 -0.21 -0.61
N SER A 89 9.38 0.40 -1.51
CA SER A 89 8.61 1.62 -1.22
C SER A 89 7.21 1.49 -1.80
N GLY A 90 6.22 1.48 -0.92
CA GLY A 90 4.80 1.44 -1.24
C GLY A 90 4.13 2.81 -1.07
N SER A 91 2.85 2.92 -1.39
CA SER A 91 2.14 4.21 -1.36
C SER A 91 2.00 4.84 0.03
N ILE A 92 2.03 4.05 1.11
CA ILE A 92 1.88 4.53 2.50
C ILE A 92 3.21 4.60 3.25
N ALA A 93 4.08 3.62 3.00
CA ALA A 93 5.27 3.39 3.77
C ALA A 93 6.36 2.78 2.89
N GLN A 94 7.60 2.98 3.31
CA GLN A 94 8.74 2.26 2.78
C GLN A 94 9.28 1.28 3.81
N ILE A 95 9.97 0.25 3.33
CA ILE A 95 10.42 -0.88 4.12
C ILE A 95 11.94 -0.84 4.17
N HIS A 96 12.49 -0.88 5.37
CA HIS A 96 13.91 -1.03 5.63
C HIS A 96 14.19 -2.41 6.19
N LYS A 97 15.32 -3.00 5.80
CA LYS A 97 15.79 -4.24 6.39
C LYS A 97 16.59 -3.91 7.65
N ALA A 98 16.35 -4.65 8.72
CA ALA A 98 17.07 -4.50 9.97
C ALA A 98 17.44 -5.86 10.57
N VAL A 99 18.36 -5.84 11.55
CA VAL A 99 18.72 -6.98 12.37
C VAL A 99 18.48 -6.60 13.83
N LEU A 100 17.76 -7.46 14.55
CA LEU A 100 17.44 -7.32 15.98
C LEU A 100 17.65 -8.67 16.65
N ASP A 101 18.51 -8.73 17.68
CA ASP A 101 18.88 -9.95 18.39
C ASP A 101 19.33 -11.08 17.42
N GLY A 102 20.09 -10.71 16.39
CA GLY A 102 20.57 -11.62 15.34
C GLY A 102 19.51 -12.10 14.34
N LYS A 103 18.27 -11.59 14.42
CA LYS A 103 17.17 -11.96 13.50
C LYS A 103 16.91 -10.86 12.48
N SER A 104 16.65 -11.25 11.23
CA SER A 104 16.26 -10.31 10.17
C SER A 104 14.81 -9.84 10.36
N MET A 105 14.63 -8.52 10.34
CA MET A 105 13.34 -7.86 10.51
C MET A 105 13.05 -6.94 9.32
N ALA A 106 11.76 -6.75 9.04
CA ALA A 106 11.26 -5.70 8.16
C ALA A 106 10.75 -4.54 9.02
N VAL A 107 11.27 -3.34 8.77
CA VAL A 107 10.85 -2.10 9.44
C VAL A 107 10.10 -1.24 8.43
N LYS A 108 8.78 -1.22 8.54
CA LYS A 108 7.90 -0.40 7.70
C LYS A 108 7.74 0.97 8.34
N ILE A 109 8.05 2.02 7.60
CA ILE A 109 8.00 3.40 8.08
C ILE A 109 7.14 4.23 7.15
N ARG A 110 6.11 4.85 7.71
CA ARG A 110 5.13 5.65 6.98
C ARG A 110 5.78 6.86 6.30
N HIS A 111 5.35 7.20 5.09
CA HIS A 111 5.78 8.41 4.39
C HIS A 111 5.34 9.69 5.12
N PRO A 112 6.09 10.80 4.96
CA PRO A 112 5.70 12.10 5.48
C PRO A 112 4.34 12.53 4.94
N ASN A 113 3.51 13.13 5.80
CA ASN A 113 2.21 13.73 5.46
C ASN A 113 1.18 12.79 4.80
N VAL A 114 1.43 11.48 4.74
CA VAL A 114 0.57 10.57 3.96
C VAL A 114 -0.86 10.51 4.50
N ALA A 115 -1.07 10.62 5.82
CA ALA A 115 -2.41 10.68 6.39
C ALA A 115 -3.20 11.91 5.89
N ALA A 116 -2.57 13.08 5.89
CA ALA A 116 -3.20 14.31 5.38
C ALA A 116 -3.42 14.28 3.87
N LEU A 117 -2.51 13.65 3.12
CA LEU A 117 -2.66 13.43 1.68
C LEU A 117 -3.82 12.47 1.38
N ILE A 118 -3.93 11.36 2.12
CA ILE A 118 -5.04 10.41 2.00
C ILE A 118 -6.39 11.10 2.30
N ASP A 119 -6.47 11.90 3.36
CA ASP A 119 -7.67 12.66 3.69
C ASP A 119 -8.05 13.67 2.59
N MET A 120 -7.05 14.35 2.02
CA MET A 120 -7.26 15.26 0.91
C MET A 120 -7.74 14.51 -0.33
N ASP A 121 -7.10 13.39 -0.66
CA ASP A 121 -7.47 12.58 -1.80
C ASP A 121 -8.89 12.04 -1.67
N PHE A 122 -9.34 11.61 -0.48
CA PHE A 122 -10.74 11.21 -0.29
C PHE A 122 -11.73 12.34 -0.51
N ARG A 123 -11.40 13.57 -0.12
CA ARG A 123 -12.25 14.74 -0.42
C ARG A 123 -12.33 14.99 -1.92
N LEU A 124 -11.20 14.92 -2.62
CA LEU A 124 -11.14 15.08 -4.07
C LEU A 124 -11.89 13.95 -4.79
N MET A 125 -11.76 12.71 -4.34
CA MET A 125 -12.50 11.56 -4.86
C MET A 125 -14.01 11.71 -4.70
N LYS A 126 -14.48 12.13 -3.52
CA LYS A 126 -15.92 12.38 -3.29
C LYS A 126 -16.46 13.50 -4.18
N ALA A 127 -15.67 14.56 -4.39
CA ALA A 127 -16.02 15.64 -5.30
C ALA A 127 -16.09 15.15 -6.75
N ALA A 128 -15.07 14.41 -7.21
CA ALA A 128 -15.02 13.82 -8.55
C ALA A 128 -16.18 12.84 -8.79
N ALA A 129 -16.46 11.95 -7.83
CA ALA A 129 -17.59 11.03 -7.89
C ALA A 129 -18.93 11.78 -8.05
N THR A 130 -19.10 12.89 -7.32
CA THR A 130 -20.30 13.72 -7.44
C THR A 130 -20.46 14.37 -8.81
N LEU A 131 -19.36 14.81 -9.42
CA LEU A 131 -19.38 15.37 -10.78
C LEU A 131 -19.65 14.28 -11.84
N LEU A 132 -19.10 13.08 -11.66
CA LEU A 132 -19.25 11.97 -12.60
C LEU A 132 -20.67 11.36 -12.54
N ASP A 133 -21.28 11.30 -11.36
CA ASP A 133 -22.68 10.87 -11.21
C ASP A 133 -23.67 11.78 -11.95
N ALA A 134 -23.31 13.07 -12.13
CA ALA A 134 -24.11 14.01 -12.91
C ALA A 134 -24.10 13.71 -14.42
N ILE A 135 -23.26 12.77 -14.89
CA ILE A 135 -23.14 12.34 -16.28
C ILE A 135 -23.86 10.99 -16.46
N PRO A 136 -25.08 10.95 -17.04
CA PRO A 136 -25.87 9.72 -17.11
C PRO A 136 -25.18 8.55 -17.82
N ALA A 137 -24.33 8.85 -18.81
CA ALA A 137 -23.57 7.85 -19.57
C ALA A 137 -22.51 7.10 -18.74
N LEU A 138 -22.16 7.61 -17.55
CA LEU A 138 -21.17 7.02 -16.64
C LEU A 138 -21.80 6.41 -15.38
N SER A 139 -23.11 6.51 -15.21
CA SER A 139 -23.85 6.01 -14.04
C SER A 139 -23.68 4.50 -13.80
N TRP A 140 -23.43 3.71 -14.85
CA TRP A 140 -23.16 2.27 -14.75
C TRP A 140 -21.86 1.92 -14.02
N LEU A 141 -20.92 2.86 -13.89
CA LEU A 141 -19.65 2.65 -13.18
C LEU A 141 -19.78 2.75 -11.66
N ARG A 142 -20.91 3.22 -11.13
CA ARG A 142 -21.20 3.30 -9.68
C ARG A 142 -20.02 3.89 -8.87
N ILE A 143 -19.46 4.99 -9.38
CA ILE A 143 -18.21 5.57 -8.87
C ILE A 143 -18.39 6.10 -7.45
N ARG A 144 -19.55 6.68 -7.12
CA ARG A 144 -19.83 7.13 -5.74
C ARG A 144 -19.81 5.97 -4.75
N GLU A 145 -20.54 4.90 -5.00
CA GLU A 145 -20.58 3.77 -4.07
C GLU A 145 -19.20 3.11 -3.96
N SER A 146 -18.46 3.06 -5.07
CA SER A 146 -17.07 2.58 -5.09
C SER A 146 -16.15 3.42 -4.21
N VAL A 147 -16.21 4.75 -4.34
CA VAL A 147 -15.41 5.69 -3.53
C VAL A 147 -15.81 5.62 -2.05
N GLU A 148 -17.10 5.50 -1.74
CA GLU A 148 -17.58 5.35 -0.36
C GLU A 148 -17.04 4.06 0.27
N GLN A 149 -17.22 2.90 -0.39
CA GLN A 149 -16.74 1.60 0.10
C GLN A 149 -15.21 1.59 0.25
N PHE A 150 -14.49 2.17 -0.72
CA PHE A 150 -13.04 2.32 -0.66
C PHE A 150 -12.62 3.21 0.52
N SER A 151 -13.26 4.37 0.70
CA SER A 151 -12.89 5.33 1.74
C SER A 151 -13.07 4.77 3.15
N HIS A 152 -14.13 3.99 3.39
CA HIS A 152 -14.35 3.30 4.66
C HIS A 152 -13.26 2.28 4.98
N THR A 153 -12.73 1.62 3.96
CA THR A 153 -11.73 0.56 4.14
C THR A 153 -10.30 1.12 4.20
N MET A 154 -9.98 2.16 3.40
CA MET A 154 -8.62 2.68 3.27
C MET A 154 -8.22 3.73 4.29
N ALA A 155 -9.16 4.49 4.85
CA ALA A 155 -8.83 5.50 5.86
C ALA A 155 -8.10 4.88 7.06
N ALA A 156 -8.53 3.68 7.48
CA ALA A 156 -7.89 2.96 8.57
C ALA A 156 -6.47 2.50 8.22
N GLN A 157 -6.19 2.15 6.96
CA GLN A 157 -4.88 1.68 6.52
C GLN A 157 -3.81 2.78 6.44
N ALA A 158 -4.15 4.07 6.61
CA ALA A 158 -3.16 5.14 6.77
C ALA A 158 -2.37 5.02 8.09
N TYR A 159 -2.84 4.19 9.00
CA TYR A 159 -2.23 3.92 10.29
C TYR A 159 -1.69 2.50 10.33
N LEU A 160 -0.38 2.39 10.50
CA LEU A 160 0.34 1.13 10.39
C LEU A 160 -0.04 0.10 11.48
N HIS A 161 -0.50 0.55 12.65
CA HIS A 161 -1.03 -0.37 13.68
C HIS A 161 -2.27 -1.15 13.22
N VAL A 162 -3.05 -0.62 12.27
CA VAL A 162 -4.21 -1.33 11.70
C VAL A 162 -3.73 -2.50 10.83
N GLU A 163 -2.68 -2.29 10.03
CA GLU A 163 -2.06 -3.36 9.25
C GLU A 163 -1.46 -4.45 10.14
N ALA A 164 -0.79 -4.07 11.24
CA ALA A 164 -0.30 -5.03 12.23
C ALA A 164 -1.43 -5.90 12.81
N HIS A 165 -2.57 -5.29 13.16
CA HIS A 165 -3.73 -6.04 13.63
C HIS A 165 -4.30 -7.00 12.57
N HIS A 166 -4.36 -6.57 11.31
CA HIS A 166 -4.78 -7.47 10.21
C HIS A 166 -3.80 -8.64 10.01
N LEU A 167 -2.49 -8.41 10.16
CA LEU A 167 -1.49 -9.48 10.12
C LEU A 167 -1.69 -10.49 11.25
N GLU A 168 -2.04 -10.06 12.46
CA GLU A 168 -2.38 -10.97 13.56
C GLU A 168 -3.59 -11.84 13.23
N VAL A 169 -4.65 -11.24 12.65
CA VAL A 169 -5.85 -11.96 12.21
C VAL A 169 -5.53 -12.96 11.10
N LEU A 170 -4.72 -12.58 10.12
CA LEU A 170 -4.27 -13.47 9.04
C LEU A 170 -3.47 -14.65 9.61
N ASN A 171 -2.48 -14.38 10.46
CA ASN A 171 -1.70 -15.41 11.13
C ASN A 171 -2.60 -16.38 11.92
N TYR A 172 -3.61 -15.86 12.63
CA TYR A 172 -4.56 -16.71 13.35
C TYR A 172 -5.41 -17.57 12.40
N ASN A 173 -6.00 -16.97 11.36
CA ASN A 173 -6.90 -17.66 10.45
C ASN A 173 -6.17 -18.76 9.65
N PHE A 174 -4.93 -18.51 9.24
CA PHE A 174 -4.13 -19.43 8.44
C PHE A 174 -3.18 -20.31 9.27
N ARG A 175 -3.27 -20.31 10.60
CA ARG A 175 -2.40 -21.09 11.50
C ARG A 175 -2.33 -22.60 11.20
N SER A 176 -3.33 -23.14 10.51
CA SER A 176 -3.40 -24.57 10.15
C SER A 176 -2.90 -24.87 8.74
N TRP A 177 -2.48 -23.86 7.97
CA TRP A 177 -2.09 -23.98 6.57
C TRP A 177 -0.56 -23.90 6.45
N PRO A 178 0.16 -25.03 6.36
CA PRO A 178 1.63 -25.05 6.48
C PRO A 178 2.36 -24.35 5.31
N HIS A 179 1.68 -24.13 4.19
CA HIS A 179 2.24 -23.51 2.99
C HIS A 179 1.99 -22.00 2.91
N VAL A 180 1.24 -21.42 3.85
CA VAL A 180 0.93 -19.98 3.87
C VAL A 180 1.52 -19.40 5.15
N ARG A 181 2.38 -18.39 5.00
CA ARG A 181 3.01 -17.68 6.11
C ARG A 181 2.84 -16.18 5.92
N PHE A 182 2.64 -15.48 7.02
CA PHE A 182 2.58 -14.02 7.06
C PHE A 182 3.64 -13.51 8.03
N PRO A 183 4.18 -12.29 7.82
CA PRO A 183 5.04 -11.66 8.80
C PRO A 183 4.37 -11.57 10.17
N HIS A 184 5.16 -11.75 11.23
CA HIS A 184 4.72 -11.58 12.59
C HIS A 184 5.13 -10.19 13.10
N PRO A 185 4.16 -9.27 13.36
CA PRO A 185 4.47 -7.98 13.95
C PRO A 185 4.92 -8.17 15.41
N PHE A 186 5.98 -7.46 15.80
CA PHE A 186 6.49 -7.44 17.18
C PHE A 186 6.42 -6.05 17.81
N TYR A 187 6.29 -5.01 16.98
CA TYR A 187 6.05 -3.65 17.40
C TYR A 187 5.16 -2.95 16.38
N ALA A 188 4.19 -2.18 16.85
CA ALA A 188 3.31 -1.41 15.98
C ALA A 188 2.94 -0.07 16.60
N SER A 189 3.03 0.97 15.79
CA SER A 189 2.51 2.30 16.08
C SER A 189 1.74 2.82 14.87
N SER A 190 1.15 4.00 14.98
CA SER A 190 0.51 4.67 13.84
C SER A 190 1.44 4.95 12.65
N ALA A 191 2.76 4.99 12.86
CA ALA A 191 3.74 5.37 11.85
C ALA A 191 4.82 4.33 11.56
N VAL A 192 4.91 3.26 12.38
CA VAL A 192 5.92 2.20 12.22
C VAL A 192 5.31 0.83 12.49
N ILE A 193 5.66 -0.17 11.67
CA ILE A 193 5.55 -1.59 12.02
C ILE A 193 6.95 -2.16 12.01
N MET A 194 7.26 -2.98 13.00
CA MET A 194 8.37 -3.90 12.90
C MET A 194 7.82 -5.33 12.93
N GLU A 195 8.21 -6.13 11.94
CA GLU A 195 7.73 -7.49 11.73
C GLU A 195 8.86 -8.44 11.28
N THR A 196 8.63 -9.76 11.36
CA THR A 196 9.58 -10.75 10.85
C THR A 196 9.86 -10.56 9.36
N PHE A 197 11.10 -10.76 8.94
CA PHE A 197 11.45 -10.73 7.53
C PHE A 197 11.21 -12.10 6.88
N GLU A 198 10.21 -12.18 6.00
CA GLU A 198 9.93 -13.39 5.22
C GLU A 198 10.67 -13.34 3.86
N GLN A 199 11.57 -14.29 3.64
CA GLN A 199 12.27 -14.41 2.35
C GLN A 199 11.40 -15.11 1.32
N GLY A 200 11.34 -14.55 0.11
CA GLY A 200 10.60 -15.13 -1.01
C GLY A 200 10.92 -14.45 -2.33
N GLN A 201 10.37 -15.02 -3.41
CA GLN A 201 10.34 -14.41 -4.74
C GLN A 201 8.99 -13.74 -4.96
N ILE A 202 8.97 -12.66 -5.72
CA ILE A 202 7.74 -11.95 -6.05
C ILE A 202 6.93 -12.82 -7.02
N CYS A 203 5.64 -13.03 -6.74
CA CYS A 203 4.80 -13.91 -7.57
C CYS A 203 4.74 -13.48 -9.05
N THR A 204 4.76 -12.17 -9.34
CA THR A 204 4.75 -11.67 -10.72
C THR A 204 5.99 -12.08 -11.50
N GLU A 205 7.17 -12.08 -10.86
CA GLU A 205 8.42 -12.55 -11.49
C GLU A 205 8.38 -14.04 -11.80
N ILE A 206 7.66 -14.82 -10.99
CA ILE A 206 7.47 -16.25 -11.21
C ILE A 206 6.54 -16.48 -12.41
N PHE A 207 5.42 -15.76 -12.51
CA PHE A 207 4.48 -15.93 -13.62
C PHE A 207 5.10 -15.54 -14.97
N ASP A 208 5.89 -14.46 -15.00
CA ASP A 208 6.62 -14.05 -16.20
C ASP A 208 7.62 -15.12 -16.70
N MET A 209 8.13 -15.99 -15.81
CA MET A 209 9.03 -17.09 -16.18
C MET A 209 8.33 -18.30 -16.82
N TYR A 210 7.00 -18.44 -16.65
CA TYR A 210 6.24 -19.60 -17.15
C TYR A 210 5.37 -19.29 -18.37
N ASP A 211 5.25 -18.01 -18.74
CA ASP A 211 4.53 -17.54 -19.93
C ASP A 211 5.45 -17.35 -21.18
N ASP A 212 6.73 -17.73 -21.09
CA ASP A 212 7.70 -17.89 -22.20
C ASP A 212 7.88 -19.38 -22.60
#